data_AF-A0A7Z0TNS0-F1
#
_entry.id   AF-A0A7Z0TNS0-F1
#
_cell.length_a   1.000
_cell.length_b   1.000
_cell.length_c   1.000
_cell.angle_alpha   90.00
_cell.angle_beta   90.00
_cell.angle_gamma   90.00
#
_symmetry.space_group_name_H-M   'P 1'
#
loop_
_entity.id
_entity.type
_entity.pdbx_description
1 polymer ?
#
loop_
_entity_poly.entity_id
_entity_poly.type
_entity_poly.pdbx_seq_one_letter_code
_entity_poly.pdbx_strand_id
1 'polypeptide(L)'
;MLNALEVFTTVLVGLMVGVEFSVAFVVNRILGALPEDAGLLGRAHGGRMLGALMPVWYFTSLALTAVWAVAGRHRPGAGLVVVAAALLVLSVIMSVLLLVPINNRGKTWTPENRPEDWKEQQHRWDRWHQARVAVIIGAFTLLAAALA
;
A
#
# COMPACT_ATOMS: atom_id res chain seq x y z
N MET A 1 -0.76 2.70 -28.62
CA MET A 1 -1.70 2.72 -27.47
C MET A 1 -1.19 1.88 -26.32
N LEU A 2 -0.70 0.65 -26.55
CA LEU A 2 -0.16 -0.20 -25.47
C LEU A 2 0.98 0.49 -24.69
N ASN A 3 1.97 1.09 -25.36
CA ASN A 3 3.06 1.79 -24.66
C ASN A 3 2.59 2.93 -23.71
N ALA A 4 1.51 3.64 -24.07
CA ALA A 4 0.94 4.67 -23.20
C ALA A 4 0.29 4.04 -21.94
N LEU A 5 -0.40 2.90 -22.10
CA LEU A 5 -0.92 2.13 -20.98
C LEU A 5 0.21 1.63 -20.06
N GLU A 6 1.29 1.09 -20.62
CA GLU A 6 2.44 0.55 -19.86
C GLU A 6 3.12 1.64 -19.02
N VAL A 7 3.40 2.79 -19.64
CA VAL A 7 3.97 3.97 -18.95
C VAL A 7 3.01 4.49 -17.88
N PHE A 8 1.74 4.69 -18.23
CA PHE A 8 0.75 5.21 -17.29
C PHE A 8 0.55 4.29 -16.09
N THR A 9 0.47 2.98 -16.33
CA THR A 9 0.36 1.96 -15.27
C THR A 9 1.58 2.01 -14.36
N THR A 10 2.79 2.08 -14.93
CA THR A 10 4.04 2.13 -14.17
C THR A 10 4.11 3.39 -13.30
N VAL A 11 3.75 4.56 -13.85
CA VAL A 11 3.72 5.82 -13.10
C VAL A 11 2.69 5.77 -11.98
N LEU A 12 1.46 5.31 -12.25
CA LEU A 12 0.40 5.20 -11.24
C LEU A 12 0.81 4.28 -10.09
N VAL A 13 1.34 3.09 -10.40
CA VAL A 13 1.83 2.14 -9.39
C VAL A 13 3.00 2.75 -8.62
N GLY A 14 3.93 3.43 -9.28
CA GLY A 14 5.05 4.11 -8.64
C GLY A 14 4.62 5.16 -7.63
N LEU A 15 3.62 5.99 -7.97
CA LEU A 15 3.04 6.97 -7.04
C LEU A 15 2.38 6.29 -5.83
N MET A 16 1.65 5.20 -6.06
CA MET A 16 1.06 4.40 -4.98
C MET A 16 2.12 3.82 -4.05
N VAL A 17 3.20 3.25 -4.59
CA VAL A 17 4.32 2.72 -3.81
C VAL A 17 5.01 3.83 -3.03
N GLY A 18 5.20 5.01 -3.65
CA GLY A 18 5.81 6.17 -3.01
C GLY A 18 5.04 6.66 -1.78
N VAL A 19 3.71 6.74 -1.86
CA VAL A 19 2.88 7.09 -0.69
C VAL A 19 3.01 6.04 0.41
N GLU A 20 2.91 4.76 0.07
CA GLU A 20 2.97 3.68 1.07
C GLU A 20 4.35 3.58 1.74
N PHE A 21 5.42 3.80 0.98
CA PHE A 21 6.78 3.91 1.48
C PHE A 21 6.93 5.11 2.43
N SER A 22 6.43 6.28 2.04
CA SER A 22 6.45 7.48 2.88
C SER A 22 5.72 7.25 4.20
N VAL A 23 4.55 6.58 4.16
CA VAL A 23 3.80 6.21 5.37
C VAL A 23 4.66 5.34 6.29
N ALA A 24 5.26 4.28 5.75
CA ALA A 24 6.02 3.30 6.53
C ALA A 24 7.28 3.89 7.20
N PHE A 25 8.04 4.72 6.49
CA PHE A 25 9.38 5.13 6.92
C PHE A 25 9.49 6.58 7.39
N VAL A 26 8.56 7.45 6.98
CA VAL A 26 8.59 8.87 7.29
C VAL A 26 7.43 9.24 8.23
N VAL A 27 6.19 9.05 7.80
CA VAL A 27 5.01 9.53 8.54
C VAL A 27 4.87 8.82 9.89
N ASN A 28 4.99 7.50 9.92
CA ASN A 28 4.90 6.74 11.18
C ASN A 28 5.98 7.15 12.18
N ARG A 29 7.18 7.48 11.70
CA ARG A 29 8.27 7.93 12.56
C ARG A 29 8.02 9.33 13.11
N ILE A 30 7.52 10.25 12.28
CA ILE A 30 7.12 11.59 12.71
C ILE A 30 6.03 11.47 13.79
N LEU A 31 4.96 10.72 13.52
CA LEU A 31 3.85 10.54 14.45
C LEU A 31 4.28 9.86 15.76
N GLY A 32 5.22 8.91 15.69
CA GLY A 32 5.77 8.24 16.87
C GLY A 32 6.68 9.11 17.74
N ALA A 33 7.20 10.21 17.20
CA ALA A 33 8.04 11.17 17.94
C ALA A 33 7.25 12.33 18.56
N LEU A 34 5.96 12.46 18.24
CA LEU A 34 5.10 13.50 18.81
C LEU A 34 4.83 13.23 20.30
N PRO A 35 4.74 14.28 21.13
CA PRO A 35 4.45 14.14 22.55
C PRO A 35 3.00 13.67 22.79
N GLU A 36 2.78 13.09 23.97
CA GLU A 36 1.46 12.73 24.49
C GLU A 36 0.66 11.87 23.49
N ASP A 37 -0.57 12.31 23.15
CA ASP A 37 -1.51 11.57 22.33
C ASP A 37 -1.61 12.10 20.89
N ALA A 38 -0.78 13.09 20.52
CA ALA A 38 -0.79 13.67 19.18
C ALA A 38 -0.48 12.63 18.09
N GLY A 39 0.42 11.68 18.37
CA GLY A 39 0.71 10.56 17.47
C GLY A 39 -0.48 9.63 17.26
N LEU A 40 -1.25 9.35 18.33
CA LEU A 40 -2.47 8.54 18.25
C LEU A 40 -3.53 9.24 17.40
N LEU A 41 -3.82 10.51 17.69
CA LEU A 41 -4.82 11.30 16.97
C LEU A 41 -4.44 11.45 15.49
N GLY A 42 -3.17 11.71 15.20
CA GLY A 42 -2.64 11.77 13.85
C GLY A 42 -2.82 10.47 13.08
N ARG A 43 -2.52 9.32 13.70
CA ARG A 43 -2.75 8.00 13.10
C ARG A 43 -4.23 7.70 12.87
N ALA A 44 -5.10 8.04 13.83
CA ALA A 44 -6.54 7.84 13.70
C ALA A 44 -7.13 8.69 12.55
N HIS A 45 -6.73 9.96 12.45
CA HIS A 45 -7.14 10.84 11.36
C HIS A 45 -6.58 10.38 10.01
N GLY A 46 -5.27 10.10 9.94
CA GLY A 46 -4.62 9.58 8.74
C GLY A 46 -5.25 8.29 8.26
N GLY A 47 -5.59 7.38 9.17
CA GLY A 47 -6.30 6.13 8.88
C GLY A 47 -7.66 6.36 8.22
N ARG A 48 -8.43 7.38 8.63
CA ARG A 48 -9.72 7.73 8.01
C ARG A 48 -9.52 8.28 6.59
N MET A 49 -8.61 9.24 6.42
CA MET A 49 -8.34 9.87 5.12
C MET A 49 -7.74 8.88 4.11
N LEU A 50 -6.60 8.26 4.46
CA LEU A 50 -5.92 7.29 3.60
C LEU A 50 -6.75 6.03 3.41
N GLY A 51 -7.47 5.57 4.43
CA GLY A 51 -8.34 4.39 4.33
C GLY A 51 -9.45 4.53 3.29
N ALA A 52 -9.89 5.75 2.98
CA ALA A 52 -10.87 6.01 1.92
C ALA A 52 -10.22 6.07 0.52
N LEU A 53 -9.01 6.61 0.41
CA LEU A 53 -8.34 6.83 -0.88
C LEU A 53 -7.58 5.60 -1.38
N MET A 54 -6.90 4.88 -0.48
CA MET A 54 -6.00 3.78 -0.84
C MET A 54 -6.67 2.63 -1.60
N PRO A 55 -7.90 2.19 -1.28
CA PRO A 55 -8.56 1.13 -2.05
C PRO A 55 -8.67 1.48 -3.54
N VAL A 56 -9.02 2.72 -3.88
CA VAL A 56 -9.12 3.18 -5.27
C VAL A 56 -7.78 3.04 -5.98
N TRP A 57 -6.69 3.47 -5.35
CA TRP A 57 -5.35 3.34 -5.92
C TRP A 57 -4.93 1.88 -6.12
N TYR A 58 -5.19 1.00 -5.15
CA TYR A 58 -4.84 -0.41 -5.26
C TYR A 58 -5.63 -1.13 -6.35
N PHE A 59 -6.95 -0.95 -6.38
CA PHE A 59 -7.78 -1.59 -7.39
C PHE A 59 -7.53 -1.05 -8.79
N THR A 60 -7.30 0.26 -8.93
CA THR A 60 -6.95 0.86 -10.24
C THR A 60 -5.61 0.34 -10.72
N SER A 61 -4.60 0.31 -9.85
CA SER A 61 -3.28 -0.25 -10.16
C SER A 61 -3.37 -1.70 -10.62
N LEU A 62 -4.07 -2.53 -9.85
CA LEU A 62 -4.26 -3.95 -10.17
C LEU A 62 -5.01 -4.14 -11.50
N ALA A 63 -6.09 -3.39 -11.73
CA ALA A 63 -6.86 -3.47 -12.95
C ALA A 63 -6.02 -3.11 -14.18
N LEU A 64 -5.26 -2.01 -14.12
CA LEU A 64 -4.39 -1.60 -15.21
C LEU A 64 -3.27 -2.61 -15.46
N THR A 65 -2.64 -3.14 -14.40
CA THR A 65 -1.63 -4.20 -14.53
C THR A 65 -2.21 -5.47 -15.16
N ALA A 66 -3.45 -5.85 -14.80
CA ALA A 66 -4.12 -6.99 -15.41
C ALA A 66 -4.43 -6.75 -16.90
N VAL A 67 -4.92 -5.56 -17.26
CA VAL A 67 -5.15 -5.19 -18.66
C VAL A 67 -3.83 -5.23 -19.45
N TRP A 68 -2.75 -4.71 -18.88
CA TRP A 68 -1.42 -4.79 -19.48
C TRP A 68 -0.98 -6.25 -19.68
N ALA A 69 -1.11 -7.11 -18.67
CA ALA A 69 -0.76 -8.53 -18.78
C ALA A 69 -1.50 -9.24 -19.92
N VAL A 70 -2.79 -8.94 -20.11
CA VAL A 70 -3.62 -9.56 -21.16
C VAL A 70 -3.31 -8.98 -22.55
N ALA A 71 -3.16 -7.65 -22.65
CA ALA A 71 -2.90 -6.95 -23.91
C ALA A 71 -1.47 -7.16 -24.42
N GLY A 72 -0.51 -7.30 -23.51
CA GLY A 72 0.91 -7.51 -23.77
C GLY A 72 1.36 -8.98 -23.76
N ARG A 73 0.45 -9.95 -23.69
CA ARG A 73 0.75 -11.38 -23.47
C ARG A 73 1.76 -12.03 -24.44
N HIS A 74 1.94 -11.45 -25.63
CA HIS A 74 2.89 -11.94 -26.65
C HIS A 74 4.19 -11.12 -26.70
N ARG A 75 4.34 -10.10 -25.84
CA ARG A 75 5.56 -9.29 -25.75
C ARG A 75 6.59 -9.91 -24.81
N PRO A 76 7.88 -9.66 -25.05
CA PRO A 76 8.91 -9.87 -24.03
C PRO A 76 8.50 -9.15 -22.74
N GLY A 77 8.71 -9.78 -21.57
CA GLY A 77 8.35 -9.19 -20.27
C GLY A 77 6.93 -9.52 -19.75
N ALA A 78 6.06 -10.16 -20.54
CA ALA A 78 4.71 -10.54 -20.11
C ALA A 78 4.69 -11.34 -18.79
N GLY A 79 5.65 -12.25 -18.59
CA GLY A 79 5.80 -13.00 -17.34
C GLY A 79 6.06 -12.11 -16.12
N LEU A 80 6.86 -11.06 -16.27
CA LEU A 80 7.14 -10.10 -15.19
C LEU A 80 5.87 -9.33 -14.80
N VAL A 81 5.06 -8.91 -15.78
CA VAL A 81 3.79 -8.21 -15.54
C VAL A 81 2.79 -9.12 -14.80
N VAL A 82 2.72 -10.41 -15.16
CA VAL A 82 1.88 -11.39 -14.46
C VAL A 82 2.32 -11.57 -13.00
N VAL A 83 3.63 -11.71 -12.75
CA VAL A 83 4.15 -11.81 -11.38
C VAL A 83 3.90 -10.51 -10.60
N ALA A 84 4.06 -9.34 -11.23
CA ALA A 84 3.73 -8.06 -10.61
C ALA A 84 2.24 -7.99 -10.22
N ALA A 85 1.33 -8.43 -11.10
CA ALA A 85 -0.10 -8.52 -10.79
C ALA A 85 -0.36 -9.43 -9.58
N ALA A 86 0.30 -10.59 -9.53
CA ALA A 86 0.18 -11.52 -8.40
C ALA A 86 0.67 -10.90 -7.08
N LEU A 87 1.78 -10.13 -7.10
CA LEU A 87 2.27 -9.41 -5.93
C LEU A 87 1.29 -8.30 -5.49
N LEU A 88 0.65 -7.59 -6.42
CA LEU A 88 -0.40 -6.62 -6.10
C LEU A 88 -1.63 -7.29 -5.47
N VAL A 89 -2.05 -8.46 -5.97
CA VAL A 89 -3.12 -9.27 -5.36
C VAL A 89 -2.72 -9.69 -3.94
N LEU A 90 -1.51 -10.21 -3.76
CA LEU A 90 -0.99 -10.57 -2.45
C LEU A 90 -1.01 -9.37 -1.49
N SER A 91 -0.60 -8.19 -1.95
CA SER A 91 -0.65 -6.95 -1.17
C SER A 91 -2.06 -6.55 -0.75
N VAL A 92 -3.06 -6.75 -1.62
CA VAL A 92 -4.48 -6.53 -1.28
C VAL A 92 -4.94 -7.53 -0.21
N ILE A 93 -4.59 -8.81 -0.35
CA ILE A 93 -4.90 -9.85 0.64
C ILE A 93 -4.29 -9.54 1.99
N MET A 94 -2.99 -9.20 2.03
CA MET A 94 -2.31 -8.75 3.25
C MET A 94 -3.04 -7.57 3.90
N SER A 95 -3.49 -6.60 3.08
CA SER A 95 -4.23 -5.44 3.57
C SER A 95 -5.53 -5.84 4.26
N VAL A 96 -6.39 -6.57 3.56
CA VAL A 96 -7.73 -6.94 4.06
C VAL A 96 -7.66 -7.84 5.29
N LEU A 97 -6.71 -8.78 5.32
CA LEU A 97 -6.61 -9.75 6.41
C LEU A 97 -5.84 -9.24 7.64
N LEU A 98 -4.82 -8.40 7.44
CA LEU A 98 -3.88 -8.04 8.51
C LEU A 98 -3.97 -6.57 8.92
N LEU A 99 -4.06 -5.65 7.95
CA LEU A 99 -3.89 -4.22 8.18
C LEU A 99 -5.23 -3.51 8.42
N VAL A 100 -6.23 -3.78 7.59
CA VAL A 100 -7.57 -3.18 7.65
C VAL A 100 -8.27 -3.43 8.99
N PRO A 101 -8.23 -4.65 9.58
CA PRO A 101 -8.89 -4.90 10.86
C PRO A 101 -8.30 -4.03 11.99
N ILE A 102 -6.97 -3.88 12.03
CA ILE A 102 -6.30 -3.03 13.02
C ILE A 102 -6.63 -1.56 12.75
N ASN A 103 -6.59 -1.12 11.49
CA ASN A 103 -6.88 0.26 11.12
C ASN A 103 -8.32 0.65 11.45
N ASN A 104 -9.30 -0.24 11.24
CA ASN A 104 -10.70 0.02 11.57
C ASN A 104 -10.92 0.22 13.07
N ARG A 105 -10.18 -0.50 13.94
CA ARG A 105 -10.16 -0.21 15.38
C ARG A 105 -9.43 1.11 15.67
N GLY A 106 -8.25 1.31 15.08
CA GLY A 106 -7.42 2.49 15.29
C GLY A 106 -8.11 3.82 14.95
N LYS A 107 -8.97 3.83 13.93
CA LYS A 107 -9.74 5.02 13.51
C LYS A 107 -10.70 5.54 14.59
N THR A 108 -11.11 4.70 15.55
CA THR A 108 -12.06 5.07 16.61
C THR A 108 -11.38 5.42 17.93
N TRP A 109 -10.06 5.26 18.01
CA TRP A 109 -9.32 5.49 19.26
C TRP A 109 -9.17 6.98 19.56
N THR A 110 -9.35 7.30 20.83
CA THR A 110 -9.10 8.59 21.48
C THR A 110 -8.20 8.34 22.71
N PRO A 111 -7.62 9.38 23.32
CA PRO A 111 -6.86 9.24 24.56
C PRO A 111 -7.63 8.49 25.66
N GLU A 112 -8.94 8.68 25.72
CA GLU A 112 -9.82 8.19 26.79
C GLU A 112 -10.30 6.75 26.58
N ASN A 113 -10.39 6.28 25.33
CA ASN A 113 -11.04 5.01 25.00
C ASN A 113 -10.11 3.93 24.44
N ARG A 114 -8.83 4.26 24.20
CA ARG A 114 -7.87 3.32 23.60
C ARG A 114 -7.65 2.11 24.52
N PRO A 115 -7.54 0.90 23.96
CA PRO A 115 -7.22 -0.29 24.75
C PRO A 115 -5.79 -0.23 25.27
N GLU A 116 -5.47 -0.92 26.36
CA GLU A 116 -4.12 -0.92 26.96
C GLU A 116 -3.03 -1.42 25.98
N ASP A 117 -3.40 -2.37 25.10
CA ASP A 117 -2.52 -2.98 24.11
C ASP A 117 -2.37 -2.17 22.80
N TRP A 118 -2.93 -0.95 22.73
CA TRP A 118 -2.99 -0.17 21.49
C TRP A 118 -1.62 0.00 20.80
N LYS A 119 -0.54 0.18 21.59
CA LYS A 119 0.82 0.30 21.05
C LYS A 119 1.31 -0.98 20.40
N GLU A 120 1.03 -2.13 21.00
CA GLU A 120 1.39 -3.43 20.43
C GLU A 120 0.66 -3.66 19.11
N GLN A 121 -0.64 -3.32 19.06
CA GLN A 121 -1.41 -3.39 17.82
C GLN A 121 -0.83 -2.48 16.74
N GLN A 122 -0.41 -1.26 17.08
CA GLN A 122 0.24 -0.33 16.14
C GLN A 122 1.59 -0.86 15.65
N HIS A 123 2.45 -1.38 16.54
CA HIS A 123 3.72 -2.00 16.14
C HIS A 123 3.52 -3.24 15.25
N ARG A 124 2.47 -4.02 15.49
CA ARG A 124 2.10 -5.14 14.61
C ARG A 124 1.65 -4.64 13.24
N TRP A 125 0.85 -3.57 13.20
CA TRP A 125 0.46 -2.93 11.95
C TRP A 125 1.68 -2.40 11.19
N ASP A 126 2.60 -1.68 11.85
CA ASP A 126 3.82 -1.13 11.26
C ASP A 126 4.68 -2.23 10.61
N ARG A 127 4.87 -3.38 11.28
CA ARG A 127 5.62 -4.53 10.73
C ARG A 127 4.97 -5.13 9.49
N TRP A 128 3.66 -5.39 9.54
CA TRP A 128 2.95 -5.92 8.37
C TRP A 128 2.93 -4.92 7.22
N HIS A 129 2.87 -3.63 7.53
CA HIS A 129 2.90 -2.57 6.53
C HIS A 129 4.26 -2.50 5.83
N GLN A 130 5.36 -2.57 6.59
CA GLN A 130 6.71 -2.66 6.02
C GLN A 130 6.89 -3.87 5.10
N ALA A 131 6.43 -5.05 5.51
CA ALA A 131 6.45 -6.25 4.68
C ALA A 131 5.65 -6.05 3.39
N ARG A 132 4.46 -5.46 3.48
CA ARG A 132 3.62 -5.13 2.33
C ARG A 132 4.28 -4.10 1.40
N VAL A 133 4.99 -3.11 1.94
CA VAL A 133 5.78 -2.14 1.17
C VAL A 133 6.87 -2.83 0.36
N ALA A 134 7.57 -3.81 0.94
CA ALA A 134 8.55 -4.59 0.18
C ALA A 134 7.92 -5.37 -0.98
N VAL A 135 6.74 -5.96 -0.77
CA VAL A 135 5.97 -6.68 -1.82
C VAL A 135 5.60 -5.75 -2.99
N ILE A 136 5.06 -4.56 -2.70
CA ILE A 136 4.64 -3.62 -3.75
C ILE A 136 5.83 -2.93 -4.43
N ILE A 137 6.96 -2.74 -3.75
CA ILE A 137 8.22 -2.32 -4.40
C ILE A 137 8.65 -3.39 -5.39
N GLY A 138 8.62 -4.67 -5.01
CA GLY A 138 8.90 -5.78 -5.93
C GLY A 138 7.99 -5.77 -7.15
N ALA A 139 6.68 -5.57 -6.95
CA ALA A 139 5.72 -5.44 -8.06
C ALA A 139 6.08 -4.27 -8.99
N PHE A 140 6.38 -3.09 -8.43
CA PHE A 140 6.77 -1.92 -9.21
C PHE A 140 8.07 -2.13 -9.98
N THR A 141 9.09 -2.75 -9.36
CA THR A 141 10.36 -3.08 -10.03
C THR A 141 10.13 -4.01 -11.22
N LEU A 142 9.25 -5.01 -11.09
CA LEU A 142 8.91 -5.92 -12.18
C LEU A 142 8.19 -5.20 -13.33
N LEU A 143 7.30 -4.25 -13.03
CA LEU A 143 6.63 -3.44 -14.05
C LEU A 143 7.63 -2.52 -14.77
N ALA A 144 8.52 -1.86 -14.02
CA ALA A 144 9.56 -1.04 -14.61
C ALA A 144 10.53 -1.87 -15.49
N ALA A 145 10.89 -3.07 -15.06
CA ALA A 145 11.73 -3.99 -15.82
C ALA A 145 11.02 -4.55 -17.07
N ALA A 146 9.70 -4.76 -17.02
CA ALA A 146 8.92 -5.20 -18.18
C ALA A 146 8.73 -4.10 -19.23
N LEU A 147 8.84 -2.83 -18.82
CA LEU A 147 8.74 -1.67 -19.70
C LEU A 147 10.07 -1.33 -20.39
N ALA A 148 11.20 -1.69 -19.78
CA ALA A 148 12.56 -1.41 -20.26
C ALA A 148 12.94 -2.28 -21.46
#